data_AF-A0A3D6EFL1-F1
#
_entry.id   AF-A0A3D6EFL1-F1
#
_cell.length_a   1.000
_cell.length_b   1.000
_cell.length_c   1.000
_cell.angle_alpha   90.00
_cell.angle_beta   90.00
_cell.angle_gamma   90.00
#
_symmetry.space_group_name_H-M   'P 1'
#
loop_
_entity.id
_entity.type
_entity.pdbx_description
1 polymer ?
#
loop_
_entity_poly.entity_id
_entity_poly.type
_entity_poly.pdbx_seq_one_letter_code
_entity_poly.pdbx_strand_id
1 'polypeptide(L)'
;MKRITGFLALCAMVVAFASCSASRAQQMKMAEKITISSNPEVLALVGDKIPADITVTFPAKYFHPSAIMEVTPVLVYEGGEQVGKTFTYQGEKVKDNYRVIA
;
A
#
# COMPACT_ATOMS: atom_id res chain seq x y z
N MET A 1 37.59 32.23 -3.80
CA MET A 1 36.91 31.33 -4.77
C MET A 1 36.87 29.86 -4.32
N LYS A 2 37.98 29.24 -3.86
CA LYS A 2 38.02 27.82 -3.44
C LYS A 2 37.07 27.40 -2.29
N ARG A 3 36.75 28.32 -1.37
CA ARG A 3 35.85 28.06 -0.22
C ARG A 3 34.36 28.03 -0.60
N ILE A 4 33.97 28.79 -1.62
CA ILE A 4 32.58 28.89 -2.09
C ILE A 4 32.25 27.70 -3.01
N THR A 5 33.20 27.29 -3.84
CA THR A 5 33.05 26.09 -4.69
C THR A 5 32.97 24.79 -3.87
N GLY A 6 33.67 24.72 -2.73
CA GLY A 6 33.56 23.57 -1.80
C GLY A 6 32.19 23.49 -1.10
N PHE A 7 31.62 24.64 -0.74
CA PHE A 7 30.30 24.70 -0.10
C PHE A 7 29.17 24.35 -1.09
N LEU A 8 29.29 24.79 -2.35
CA LEU A 8 28.34 24.48 -3.41
C LEU A 8 28.35 22.99 -3.80
N ALA A 9 29.54 22.37 -3.80
CA ALA A 9 29.69 20.93 -4.05
C ALA A 9 29.10 20.08 -2.90
N LEU A 10 29.22 20.54 -1.66
CA LEU A 10 28.63 19.87 -0.49
C LEU A 10 27.10 19.92 -0.52
N CYS A 11 26.51 21.06 -0.87
CA CYS A 11 25.05 21.21 -1.02
C CYS A 11 24.50 20.32 -2.16
N ALA A 12 25.20 20.21 -3.28
CA ALA A 12 24.79 19.34 -4.39
C ALA A 12 24.76 17.85 -4.00
N MET A 13 25.65 17.43 -3.10
CA MET A 13 25.70 16.04 -2.62
C MET A 13 24.54 15.70 -1.68
N VAL A 14 24.14 16.62 -0.80
CA VAL A 14 23.02 16.43 0.14
C VAL A 14 21.67 16.29 -0.60
N VAL A 15 21.47 17.05 -1.68
CA VAL A 15 20.24 16.95 -2.50
C VAL A 15 20.16 15.63 -3.26
N ALA A 16 21.29 15.04 -3.66
CA ALA A 16 21.32 13.74 -4.33
C ALA A 16 20.91 12.58 -3.40
N PHE A 17 21.28 12.63 -2.11
CA PHE A 17 20.92 11.60 -1.14
C PHE A 17 19.46 11.67 -0.65
N ALA A 18 18.78 12.81 -0.82
CA ALA A 18 17.36 12.95 -0.48
C ALA A 18 16.42 12.22 -1.47
N SER A 19 16.94 11.65 -2.56
CA SER A 19 16.15 11.00 -3.61
C SER A 19 15.90 9.50 -3.43
N CYS A 20 16.41 8.88 -2.36
CA CYS A 20 16.29 7.43 -2.18
C CYS A 20 15.06 7.04 -1.33
N SER A 21 13.86 7.27 -1.85
CA SER A 21 12.66 6.46 -1.56
C SER A 21 11.59 6.80 -2.58
N ALA A 22 10.87 5.79 -3.08
CA ALA A 22 9.76 6.03 -3.99
C ALA A 22 8.75 6.96 -3.31
N SER A 23 8.47 8.12 -3.91
CA SER A 23 7.64 9.15 -3.29
C SER A 23 6.24 8.60 -2.98
N ARG A 24 5.55 9.15 -1.98
CA ARG A 24 4.15 8.79 -1.67
C ARG A 24 3.28 8.76 -2.93
N ALA A 25 3.50 9.69 -3.86
CA ALA A 25 2.80 9.73 -5.14
C ALA A 25 3.07 8.51 -6.04
N GLN A 26 4.29 7.94 -6.04
CA GLN A 26 4.61 6.71 -6.76
C GLN A 26 3.96 5.48 -6.12
N GLN A 27 3.83 5.45 -4.79
CA GLN A 27 3.13 4.38 -4.07
C GLN A 27 1.62 4.44 -4.34
N MET A 28 1.02 5.63 -4.34
CA MET A 28 -0.40 5.82 -4.69
C MET A 28 -0.73 5.39 -6.12
N LYS A 29 0.18 5.61 -7.09
CA LYS A 29 0.01 5.12 -8.48
C LYS A 29 -0.01 3.59 -8.59
N MET A 30 0.58 2.88 -7.63
CA MET A 30 0.47 1.43 -7.61
C MET A 30 -0.87 0.99 -7.02
N ALA A 31 -1.47 1.75 -6.10
CA ALA A 31 -2.75 1.42 -5.48
C ALA A 31 -3.88 1.29 -6.52
N GLU A 32 -3.84 2.11 -7.58
CA GLU A 32 -4.76 2.01 -8.73
C GLU A 32 -4.67 0.67 -9.48
N LYS A 33 -3.60 -0.11 -9.29
CA LYS A 33 -3.40 -1.42 -9.92
C LYS A 33 -3.92 -2.59 -9.08
N ILE A 34 -4.42 -2.32 -7.87
CA ILE A 34 -5.08 -3.36 -7.07
C ILE A 34 -6.42 -3.66 -7.72
N THR A 35 -6.68 -4.94 -7.98
CA THR A 35 -7.97 -5.38 -8.49
C THR A 35 -8.81 -5.89 -7.33
N ILE A 36 -10.03 -5.39 -7.20
CA ILE A 36 -11.00 -5.84 -6.21
C ILE A 36 -12.19 -6.44 -6.97
N SER A 37 -12.56 -7.67 -6.65
CA SER A 37 -13.77 -8.31 -7.16
C SER A 37 -14.64 -8.81 -6.01
N SER A 38 -15.94 -8.91 -6.26
CA SER A 38 -16.92 -9.38 -5.30
C SER A 38 -17.80 -10.44 -5.96
N ASN A 39 -18.16 -11.47 -5.21
CA ASN A 39 -19.20 -12.42 -5.57
C ASN A 39 -20.22 -12.52 -4.43
N PRO A 40 -21.49 -12.11 -4.60
CA PRO A 40 -22.08 -11.58 -5.83
C PRO A 40 -21.54 -10.18 -6.20
N GLU A 41 -21.65 -9.83 -7.48
CA GLU A 41 -21.22 -8.51 -8.00
C GLU A 41 -22.07 -7.38 -7.41
N VAL A 42 -23.39 -7.60 -7.31
CA VAL A 42 -24.31 -6.70 -6.63
C VAL A 42 -24.54 -7.22 -5.22
N LEU A 43 -24.15 -6.41 -4.24
CA LEU A 43 -24.34 -6.73 -2.83
C LEU A 43 -25.83 -6.56 -2.46
N ALA A 44 -26.39 -7.58 -1.82
CA ALA A 44 -27.74 -7.55 -1.29
C ALA A 44 -27.71 -7.86 0.21
N LEU A 45 -28.53 -7.13 0.96
CA LEU A 45 -28.74 -7.41 2.38
C LEU A 45 -29.62 -8.66 2.51
N VAL A 46 -29.13 -9.65 3.25
CA VAL A 46 -29.85 -10.87 3.60
C VAL A 46 -29.94 -10.93 5.12
N GLY A 47 -31.08 -10.50 5.67
CA GLY A 47 -31.25 -10.28 7.11
C GLY A 47 -30.34 -9.15 7.58
N ASP A 48 -29.47 -9.43 8.55
CA ASP A 48 -28.51 -8.45 9.09
C ASP A 48 -27.09 -8.61 8.50
N LYS A 49 -26.97 -9.37 7.39
CA LYS A 49 -25.68 -9.71 6.78
C LYS A 49 -25.66 -9.39 5.30
N ILE A 50 -24.49 -9.03 4.80
CA ILE A 50 -24.22 -8.92 3.37
C ILE A 50 -23.31 -10.12 3.01
N PRO A 51 -23.88 -11.23 2.51
CA PRO A 51 -23.09 -12.39 2.13
C PRO A 51 -22.34 -12.09 0.83
N ALA A 52 -21.04 -11.83 0.93
CA ALA A 52 -20.19 -11.59 -0.23
C ALA A 52 -18.77 -12.10 -0.01
N ASP A 53 -18.22 -12.68 -1.07
CA ASP A 53 -16.83 -13.07 -1.16
C ASP A 53 -16.05 -11.96 -1.88
N ILE A 54 -15.26 -11.22 -1.11
CA ILE A 54 -14.43 -10.14 -1.64
C ILE A 54 -13.01 -10.66 -1.88
N THR A 55 -12.56 -10.59 -3.13
CA THR A 55 -11.20 -10.96 -3.53
C THR A 55 -10.41 -9.70 -3.86
N VAL A 56 -9.27 -9.54 -3.20
CA VAL A 56 -8.32 -8.45 -3.46
C VAL A 56 -7.04 -9.04 -4.04
N THR A 57 -6.68 -8.60 -5.25
CA THR A 57 -5.49 -9.05 -5.96
C THR A 57 -4.51 -7.90 -6.08
N PHE A 58 -3.33 -8.11 -5.52
CA PHE A 58 -2.20 -7.19 -5.66
C PHE A 58 -1.36 -7.60 -6.89
N PRO A 59 -0.87 -6.64 -7.69
CA PRO A 59 0.00 -6.95 -8.81
C PRO A 59 1.36 -7.45 -8.33
N ALA A 60 2.07 -8.19 -9.19
CA ALA A 60 3.42 -8.65 -8.89
C ALA A 60 4.35 -7.47 -8.53
N LYS A 61 5.21 -7.66 -7.52
CA LYS A 61 6.14 -6.62 -7.02
C LYS A 61 5.46 -5.37 -6.46
N TYR A 62 4.18 -5.46 -6.11
CA TYR A 62 3.48 -4.39 -5.39
C TYR A 62 4.13 -4.12 -4.04
N PHE A 63 4.52 -5.18 -3.34
CA PHE A 63 5.14 -5.10 -2.03
C PHE A 63 6.66 -5.00 -2.15
N HIS A 64 7.23 -4.09 -1.38
CA HIS A 64 8.68 -4.12 -1.18
C HIS A 64 9.02 -5.38 -0.37
N PRO A 65 10.03 -6.19 -0.77
CA PRO A 65 10.33 -7.46 -0.09
C PRO A 65 10.62 -7.33 1.40
N SER A 66 11.06 -6.16 1.87
CA SER A 66 11.35 -5.89 3.29
C SER A 66 10.24 -5.13 4.02
N ALA A 67 9.03 -4.99 3.44
CA ALA A 67 7.94 -4.24 4.04
C ALA A 67 6.96 -5.14 4.81
N ILE A 68 6.38 -4.58 5.87
CA ILE A 68 5.19 -5.11 6.56
C ILE A 68 4.04 -4.17 6.19
N MET A 69 2.88 -4.73 5.82
CA MET A 69 1.71 -3.97 5.39
C MET A 69 0.47 -4.41 6.16
N GLU A 70 -0.25 -3.43 6.70
CA GLU A 70 -1.57 -3.61 7.30
C GLU A 70 -2.63 -3.12 6.33
N VAL A 71 -3.60 -3.98 6.03
CA VAL A 71 -4.70 -3.70 5.11
C VAL A 71 -6.00 -3.74 5.90
N THR A 72 -6.62 -2.58 6.05
CA THR A 72 -7.92 -2.44 6.73
C THR A 72 -8.99 -2.15 5.68
N PRO A 73 -9.90 -3.10 5.39
CA PRO A 73 -10.99 -2.85 4.46
C PRO A 73 -12.03 -1.94 5.11
N VAL A 74 -12.59 -1.03 4.31
CA VAL A 74 -13.66 -0.13 4.73
C VAL A 74 -14.80 -0.26 3.72
N LEU A 75 -15.98 -0.60 4.22
CA LEU A 75 -17.21 -0.59 3.43
C LEU A 75 -17.81 0.82 3.52
N VAL A 76 -17.90 1.52 2.38
CA VAL A 76 -18.46 2.86 2.28
C VAL A 76 -19.84 2.80 1.62
N TYR A 77 -20.83 3.43 2.22
CA TYR A 77 -22.21 3.51 1.74
C TYR A 77 -22.84 4.85 2.12
N GLU A 78 -24.01 5.19 1.58
CA GLU A 78 -24.64 6.52 1.82
C GLU A 78 -24.85 6.84 3.31
N GLY A 79 -25.07 5.81 4.14
CA GLY A 79 -25.27 5.92 5.58
C GLY A 79 -23.97 6.00 6.42
N GLY A 80 -22.80 5.98 5.79
CA GLY A 80 -21.50 6.10 6.47
C GLY A 80 -20.49 5.04 6.07
N GLU A 81 -19.56 4.76 6.98
CA GLU A 81 -18.47 3.81 6.77
C GLU A 81 -18.47 2.73 7.85
N GLN A 82 -18.27 1.48 7.44
CA GLN A 82 -18.06 0.36 8.34
C GLN A 82 -16.65 -0.20 8.14
N VAL A 83 -15.83 -0.08 9.20
CA VAL A 83 -14.46 -0.61 9.21
C VAL A 83 -14.52 -2.12 9.43
N GLY A 84 -13.81 -2.86 8.59
CA GLY A 84 -13.66 -4.31 8.69
C GLY A 84 -12.40 -4.73 9.45
N LYS A 85 -12.11 -6.03 9.42
CA LYS A 85 -10.93 -6.60 10.09
C LYS A 85 -9.63 -6.22 9.36
N THR A 86 -8.63 -5.75 10.10
CA THR A 86 -7.28 -5.51 9.58
C THR A 86 -6.55 -6.83 9.32
N PHE A 87 -5.88 -6.92 8.17
CA PHE A 87 -5.02 -8.03 7.78
C PHE A 87 -3.58 -7.57 7.68
N THR A 88 -2.66 -8.32 8.31
CA THR A 88 -1.22 -8.03 8.24
C THR A 88 -0.55 -8.98 7.26
N TYR A 89 0.22 -8.40 6.36
CA TYR A 89 1.01 -9.09 5.34
C TYR A 89 2.47 -8.66 5.43
N GLN A 90 3.36 -9.49 4.89
CA GLN A 90 4.78 -9.18 4.85
C GLN A 90 5.40 -9.51 3.49
N GLY A 91 6.46 -8.79 3.16
CA GLY A 91 7.30 -9.11 2.01
C GLY A 91 8.23 -10.31 2.29
N GLU A 92 8.76 -10.88 1.21
CA GLU A 92 9.54 -12.13 1.22
C GLU A 92 10.82 -12.09 2.08
N LYS A 93 11.40 -10.91 2.32
CA LYS A 93 12.63 -10.72 3.11
C LYS A 93 12.37 -10.42 4.57
N VAL A 94 11.11 -10.22 4.96
CA VAL A 94 10.72 -10.06 6.37
C VAL A 94 10.69 -11.44 7.02
N LYS A 95 11.27 -11.53 8.23
CA LYS A 95 11.41 -12.80 8.97
C LYS A 95 10.35 -13.02 10.04
N ASP A 96 9.31 -12.18 10.04
CA ASP A 96 8.15 -12.35 10.92
C ASP A 96 7.26 -13.50 10.40
N ASN A 97 6.16 -13.77 11.10
CA ASN A 97 5.26 -14.89 10.80
C ASN A 97 3.91 -14.42 10.23
N TYR A 98 3.89 -13.30 9.50
CA TYR A 98 2.71 -12.86 8.75
C TYR A 98 2.61 -13.54 7.38
N ARG A 99 1.44 -13.40 6.75
CA ARG A 99 1.21 -13.97 5.41
C ARG A 99 2.07 -13.24 4.38
N VAL A 100 2.88 -14.01 3.65
CA VAL A 100 3.73 -13.48 2.58
C VAL A 100 2.89 -13.23 1.33
N ILE A 101 3.05 -12.05 0.71
CA ILE A 101 2.53 -11.72 -0.63
C ILE A 101 3.70 -11.28 -1.53
N ALA A 102 3.78 -11.84 -2.74
CA ALA A 102 4.83 -11.63 -3.74
C ALA A 102 4.30 -10.97 -5.03
#